data_AF-A0A3L6LB33-F1
#
_entry.id   AF-A0A3L6LB33-F1
#
_cell.length_a   1.000
_cell.length_b   1.000
_cell.length_c   1.000
_cell.angle_alpha   90.00
_cell.angle_beta   90.00
_cell.angle_gamma   90.00
#
_symmetry.space_group_name_H-M   'P 1'
#
loop_
_entity.id
_entity.type
_entity.pdbx_description
1 polymer ?
#
loop_
_entity_poly.entity_id
_entity_poly.type
_entity_poly.pdbx_seq_one_letter_code
_entity_poly.pdbx_strand_id
1 'polypeptide(L)'
;MSSERYVDGDLGEPFNSAEPLTLPVVVQLLRGRRDTSLDHPASRLIEKTCRQVELMQETCADECRVQRVMETRLRLVNKNNRQQMNAHLGNFVVGEDGFATLPPESDDFLDTAEEEAMKMFEAVALGTLQPKTADEARELIPSLGRFEPADLNKVLEMLDSL
;
A
#
# COMPACT_ATOMS: atom_id res chain seq x y z
N MET A 1 23.22 6.79 -14.76
CA MET A 1 21.88 7.40 -14.68
C MET A 1 20.97 6.33 -14.11
N SER A 2 20.52 6.46 -12.87
CA SER A 2 19.52 5.55 -12.29
C SER A 2 18.24 5.71 -13.10
N SER A 3 17.80 4.64 -13.76
CA SER A 3 16.52 4.64 -14.44
C SER A 3 15.43 4.57 -13.37
N GLU A 4 14.78 5.69 -13.09
CA GLU A 4 13.59 5.74 -12.23
C GLU A 4 12.55 4.72 -12.73
N ARG A 5 11.93 3.98 -11.82
CA ARG A 5 10.91 2.97 -12.14
C ARG A 5 9.71 3.14 -11.21
N TYR A 6 8.87 4.12 -11.54
CA TYR A 6 7.65 4.43 -10.81
C TYR A 6 6.70 3.24 -10.66
N VAL A 7 6.67 2.35 -11.65
CA VAL A 7 5.85 1.11 -11.60
C VAL A 7 6.31 0.17 -10.49
N ASP A 8 7.61 0.14 -10.20
CA ASP A 8 8.21 -0.68 -9.15
C ASP A 8 8.25 0.07 -7.79
N GLY A 9 7.73 1.30 -7.76
CA GLY A 9 7.82 2.19 -6.60
C GLY A 9 9.25 2.66 -6.31
N ASP A 10 10.09 2.73 -7.35
CA ASP A 10 11.41 3.37 -7.28
C ASP A 10 11.26 4.79 -7.87
N LEU A 11 11.20 5.77 -6.97
CA LEU A 11 11.04 7.18 -7.31
C LEU A 11 12.37 7.85 -7.69
N GLY A 12 13.49 7.13 -7.57
CA GLY A 12 14.84 7.68 -7.69
C GLY A 12 15.28 8.47 -6.47
N GLU A 13 16.59 8.69 -6.32
CA GLU A 13 17.12 9.61 -5.32
C GLU A 13 16.87 11.07 -5.74
N PRO A 14 16.50 11.97 -4.81
CA PRO A 14 16.43 11.78 -3.35
C PRO A 14 15.07 11.28 -2.83
N PHE A 15 14.12 10.96 -3.71
CA PHE A 15 12.74 10.68 -3.31
C PHE A 15 12.54 9.31 -2.67
N ASN A 16 13.41 8.34 -2.95
CA ASN A 16 13.42 7.05 -2.23
C ASN A 16 13.75 7.19 -0.74
N SER A 17 14.51 8.23 -0.38
CA SER A 17 14.91 8.51 1.01
C SER A 17 14.08 9.64 1.66
N ALA A 18 13.17 10.26 0.90
CA ALA A 18 12.29 11.30 1.41
C ALA A 18 11.13 10.72 2.21
N GLU A 19 10.72 11.43 3.27
CA GLU A 19 9.52 11.11 4.05
C GLU A 19 8.32 11.87 3.46
N PRO A 20 7.38 11.19 2.77
CA PRO A 20 6.20 11.83 2.22
C PRO A 20 5.24 12.23 3.34
N LEU A 21 4.65 13.42 3.21
CA LEU A 21 3.69 13.94 4.18
C LEU A 21 2.26 13.72 3.68
N THR A 22 1.34 13.39 4.59
CA THR A 22 -0.09 13.35 4.27
C THR A 22 -0.66 14.76 4.10
N LEU A 23 -1.72 14.90 3.30
CA LEU A 23 -2.34 16.22 3.08
C LEU A 23 -2.83 16.89 4.36
N PRO A 24 -3.43 16.19 5.35
CA PRO A 24 -3.79 16.80 6.64
C PRO A 24 -2.59 17.44 7.36
N VAL A 25 -1.43 16.78 7.38
CA VAL A 25 -0.20 17.33 7.97
C VAL A 25 0.29 18.54 7.17
N VAL A 26 0.26 18.46 5.83
CA VAL A 26 0.66 19.58 4.96
C VAL A 26 -0.21 20.81 5.19
N VAL A 27 -1.53 20.67 5.37
CA VAL A 27 -2.42 21.80 5.71
C VAL A 27 -2.03 22.46 7.02
N GLN A 28 -1.76 21.68 8.07
CA GLN A 28 -1.36 22.23 9.36
C GLN A 28 -0.05 23.04 9.25
N LEU A 29 0.93 22.52 8.51
CA LEU A 29 2.19 23.21 8.26
C LEU A 29 2.00 24.50 7.45
N LEU A 30 1.18 24.46 6.40
CA LEU A 30 0.90 25.63 5.56
C LEU A 30 0.15 26.72 6.33
N ARG A 31 -0.82 26.36 7.19
CA ARG A 31 -1.52 27.32 8.06
C ARG A 31 -0.56 28.00 9.02
N GLY A 32 0.26 27.24 9.73
CA GLY A 32 1.26 27.80 10.65
C GLY A 32 2.25 28.75 9.94
N ARG A 33 2.63 28.43 8.70
CA ARG A 33 3.50 29.29 7.89
C ARG A 33 2.79 30.54 7.37
N ARG A 34 1.53 30.43 6.93
CA ARG A 34 0.73 31.58 6.49
C ARG A 34 0.57 32.61 7.61
N ASP A 35 0.25 32.14 8.81
CA ASP A 35 -0.06 33.01 9.95
C ASP A 35 1.21 33.72 10.51
N THR A 36 2.40 33.19 10.23
CA THR A 36 3.69 33.75 10.66
C THR A 36 4.42 34.57 9.59
N SER A 37 3.94 34.56 8.34
CA SER A 37 4.70 35.06 7.18
C SER A 37 3.88 36.05 6.34
N LEU A 38 3.48 37.17 6.95
CA LEU A 38 2.63 38.18 6.29
C LEU A 38 3.35 38.98 5.17
N ASP A 39 4.69 39.06 5.18
CA ASP A 39 5.48 39.88 4.24
C ASP A 39 6.55 39.12 3.44
N HIS A 40 6.44 37.79 3.31
CA HIS A 40 7.43 36.99 2.60
C HIS A 40 7.12 36.92 1.08
N PRO A 41 8.12 36.94 0.19
CA PRO A 41 7.90 36.79 -1.25
C PRO A 41 7.10 35.53 -1.64
N ALA A 42 7.17 34.49 -0.80
CA ALA A 42 6.45 33.23 -1.00
C ALA A 42 5.02 33.23 -0.45
N SER A 43 4.55 34.27 0.24
CA SER A 43 3.24 34.25 0.93
C SER A 43 2.08 33.99 -0.01
N ARG A 44 2.13 34.52 -1.24
CA ARG A 44 1.13 34.23 -2.28
C ARG A 44 1.11 32.77 -2.72
N LEU A 45 2.28 32.12 -2.81
CA LEU A 45 2.37 30.70 -3.13
C LEU A 45 1.84 29.86 -1.97
N ILE A 46 2.26 30.17 -0.73
CA ILE A 46 1.80 29.50 0.49
C ILE A 46 0.27 29.57 0.59
N GLU A 47 -0.31 30.75 0.39
CA GLU A 47 -1.76 30.94 0.45
C GLU A 47 -2.49 30.13 -0.63
N LYS A 48 -2.01 30.18 -1.88
CA LYS A 48 -2.62 29.42 -2.99
C LYS A 48 -2.54 27.92 -2.75
N THR A 49 -1.38 27.42 -2.32
CA THR A 49 -1.20 26.00 -2.01
C THR A 49 -2.05 25.59 -0.82
N CYS A 50 -2.11 26.39 0.25
CA CYS A 50 -2.94 26.12 1.42
C CYS A 50 -4.41 25.93 1.03
N ARG A 51 -4.98 26.84 0.23
CA ARG A 51 -6.37 26.73 -0.23
C ARG A 51 -6.62 25.46 -1.04
N GLN A 52 -5.68 25.07 -1.89
CA GLN A 52 -5.80 23.85 -2.70
C GLN A 52 -5.77 22.59 -1.83
N VAL A 53 -4.80 22.52 -0.91
CA VAL A 53 -4.62 21.34 -0.06
C VAL A 53 -5.78 21.24 0.95
N GLU A 54 -6.30 22.37 1.45
CA GLU A 54 -7.47 22.42 2.34
C GLU A 54 -8.70 21.75 1.73
N LEU A 55 -8.94 21.95 0.43
CA LEU A 55 -10.04 21.30 -0.28
C LEU A 55 -9.75 19.81 -0.51
N MET A 56 -8.51 19.47 -0.91
CA MET A 56 -8.15 18.08 -1.22
C MET A 56 -8.16 17.17 0.01
N GLN A 57 -7.75 17.66 1.18
CA GLN A 57 -7.68 16.83 2.39
C GLN A 57 -9.07 16.37 2.88
N GLU A 58 -10.16 17.02 2.47
CA GLU A 58 -11.52 16.68 2.95
C GLU A 58 -11.92 15.24 2.60
N THR A 59 -11.31 14.69 1.55
CA THR A 59 -11.53 13.31 1.09
C THR A 59 -10.35 12.38 1.39
N CYS A 60 -9.35 12.82 2.16
CA CYS A 60 -8.19 12.01 2.50
C CYS A 60 -8.37 11.30 3.85
N ALA A 61 -7.64 10.21 4.04
CA ALA A 61 -7.57 9.52 5.32
C ALA A 61 -6.79 10.37 6.35
N ASP A 62 -7.12 10.20 7.62
CA ASP A 62 -6.37 10.84 8.70
C ASP A 62 -4.97 10.23 8.87
N GLU A 63 -4.07 11.04 9.43
CA GLU A 63 -2.67 10.67 9.65
C GLU A 63 -2.52 9.39 10.49
N CYS A 64 -3.34 9.21 11.53
CA CYS A 64 -3.22 8.05 12.43
C CYS A 64 -3.55 6.75 11.71
N ARG A 65 -4.52 6.75 10.80
CA ARG A 65 -4.83 5.59 9.96
C ARG A 65 -3.74 5.30 8.95
N VAL A 66 -3.20 6.33 8.30
CA VAL A 66 -2.08 6.17 7.36
C VAL A 66 -0.86 5.58 8.07
N GLN A 67 -0.53 6.05 9.27
CA GLN A 67 0.55 5.48 10.10
C GLN A 67 0.30 4.01 10.43
N ARG A 68 -0.93 3.64 10.80
CA ARG A 68 -1.27 2.23 11.06
C ARG A 68 -1.10 1.35 9.82
N VAL A 69 -1.44 1.87 8.63
CA VAL A 69 -1.20 1.17 7.36
C VAL A 69 0.29 1.00 7.09
N MET A 70 1.11 2.02 7.35
CA MET A 70 2.57 1.93 7.18
C MET A 70 3.21 0.83 8.05
N GLU A 71 2.67 0.60 9.25
CA GLU A 71 3.14 -0.45 10.17
C GLU A 71 2.68 -1.86 9.76
N THR A 72 1.71 -1.96 8.85
CA THR A 72 1.11 -3.23 8.46
C THR A 72 2.00 -3.95 7.45
N ARG A 73 2.25 -5.25 7.70
CA ARG A 73 2.94 -6.14 6.76
C ARG A 73 1.90 -6.94 6.00
N LEU A 74 2.07 -7.01 4.68
CA LEU A 74 1.17 -7.72 3.79
C LEU A 74 1.90 -8.85 3.10
N ARG A 75 1.16 -9.92 2.81
CA ARG A 75 1.71 -11.05 2.07
C ARG A 75 1.98 -10.65 0.63
N LEU A 76 3.13 -11.07 0.12
CA LEU A 76 3.50 -10.91 -1.28
C LEU A 76 2.78 -11.92 -2.16
N VAL A 77 2.43 -11.51 -3.38
CA VAL A 77 1.88 -12.40 -4.39
C VAL A 77 2.94 -13.42 -4.76
N ASN A 78 2.71 -14.67 -4.41
CA ASN A 78 3.60 -15.74 -4.79
C ASN A 78 3.45 -16.02 -6.30
N LYS A 79 4.35 -15.45 -7.11
CA LYS A 79 4.38 -15.64 -8.56
C LYS A 79 4.63 -17.09 -8.97
N ASN A 80 5.22 -17.91 -8.09
CA ASN A 80 5.45 -19.33 -8.31
C ASN A 80 4.19 -20.18 -8.00
N ASN A 81 3.32 -19.74 -7.10
CA ASN A 81 2.09 -20.47 -6.71
C ASN A 81 0.88 -20.24 -7.61
N ARG A 82 0.95 -19.39 -8.65
CA ARG A 82 -0.11 -19.35 -9.68
C ARG A 82 -0.25 -20.68 -10.44
N GLN A 83 0.75 -21.57 -10.38
CA GLN A 83 0.66 -22.96 -10.84
C GLN A 83 0.18 -23.96 -9.77
N GLN A 84 0.08 -23.56 -8.50
CA GLN A 84 -0.44 -24.38 -7.41
C GLN A 84 -1.92 -24.10 -7.10
N MET A 85 -2.69 -23.65 -8.10
CA MET A 85 -4.14 -23.85 -8.03
C MET A 85 -4.37 -25.35 -7.94
N ASN A 86 -4.77 -25.78 -6.74
CA ASN A 86 -5.01 -27.13 -6.26
C ASN A 86 -3.86 -27.78 -5.45
N ALA A 87 -3.22 -27.06 -4.52
CA ALA A 87 -2.44 -27.69 -3.44
C ALA A 87 -3.26 -28.77 -2.67
N HIS A 88 -4.59 -28.66 -2.64
CA HIS A 88 -5.49 -29.67 -2.05
C HIS A 88 -5.86 -30.85 -2.97
N LEU A 89 -5.51 -30.81 -4.28
CA LEU A 89 -5.79 -31.92 -5.21
C LEU A 89 -4.51 -32.57 -5.78
N GLY A 90 -3.32 -32.04 -5.46
CA GLY A 90 -2.05 -32.55 -5.98
C GLY A 90 -1.51 -33.80 -5.26
N ASN A 91 -2.09 -34.17 -4.11
CA ASN A 91 -1.50 -35.13 -3.19
C ASN A 91 -2.24 -36.47 -3.11
N PHE A 92 -2.92 -36.90 -4.17
CA PHE A 92 -3.53 -38.24 -4.16
C PHE A 92 -2.49 -39.30 -4.52
N VAL A 93 -2.21 -40.21 -3.59
CA VAL A 93 -1.45 -41.43 -3.87
C VAL A 93 -2.46 -42.50 -4.28
N VAL A 94 -2.33 -43.05 -5.48
CA VAL A 94 -3.17 -44.17 -5.93
C VAL A 94 -2.60 -45.46 -5.34
N GLY A 95 -3.37 -46.09 -4.46
CA GLY A 95 -3.03 -47.38 -3.88
C GLY A 95 -3.06 -48.51 -4.91
N GLU A 96 -2.47 -49.65 -4.58
CA GLU A 96 -2.49 -50.85 -5.44
C GLU A 96 -3.92 -51.40 -5.69
N ASP A 97 -4.89 -50.96 -4.90
CA ASP A 97 -6.32 -51.23 -5.03
C ASP A 97 -7.06 -50.26 -5.98
N GLY A 98 -6.36 -49.28 -6.54
CA GLY A 98 -6.90 -48.29 -7.47
C GLY A 98 -7.66 -47.14 -6.81
N PHE A 99 -7.65 -47.04 -5.47
CA PHE A 99 -8.28 -45.94 -4.75
C PHE A 99 -7.27 -44.82 -4.44
N ALA A 100 -7.71 -43.57 -4.56
CA ALA A 100 -6.93 -42.40 -4.18
C ALA A 100 -6.94 -42.24 -2.66
N THR A 101 -5.76 -42.31 -2.04
CA THR A 101 -5.57 -42.06 -0.60
C THR A 101 -4.80 -40.76 -0.40
N LEU A 102 -5.15 -40.05 0.67
CA LEU A 102 -4.40 -38.86 1.13
C LEU A 102 -3.07 -39.35 1.75
N PRO A 103 -1.95 -38.63 1.58
CA PRO A 103 -0.69 -38.99 2.23
C PRO A 103 -0.85 -38.85 3.75
N PRO A 104 -0.09 -39.62 4.55
CA PRO A 104 -0.06 -39.42 5.99
C PRO A 104 0.35 -37.97 6.28
N GLU A 105 -0.41 -37.30 7.16
CA GLU A 105 -0.27 -35.88 7.50
C GLU A 105 1.19 -35.52 7.81
N SER A 106 1.90 -35.01 6.81
CA SER A 106 3.13 -34.26 7.02
C SER A 106 2.71 -32.82 7.32
N ASP A 107 2.68 -32.50 8.61
CA ASP A 107 2.34 -31.21 9.21
C ASP A 107 3.28 -30.04 8.82
N ASP A 108 4.05 -30.16 7.73
CA ASP A 108 5.25 -29.34 7.48
C ASP A 108 5.31 -28.64 6.11
N PHE A 109 4.17 -28.40 5.46
CA PHE A 109 4.08 -27.37 4.40
C PHE A 109 3.44 -26.10 4.97
N LEU A 110 4.07 -25.53 6.00
CA LEU A 110 3.88 -24.12 6.31
C LEU A 110 4.47 -23.31 5.15
N ASP A 111 3.63 -23.02 4.17
CA ASP A 111 3.88 -22.01 3.13
C ASP A 111 4.07 -20.67 3.86
N THR A 112 5.30 -20.38 4.30
CA THR A 112 5.65 -19.11 4.95
C THR A 112 5.58 -18.03 3.87
N ALA A 113 4.37 -17.52 3.64
CA ALA A 113 4.14 -16.42 2.73
C ALA A 113 5.06 -15.26 3.13
N GLU A 114 5.92 -14.82 2.21
CA GLU A 114 6.78 -13.68 2.46
C GLU A 114 5.92 -12.45 2.72
N GLU A 115 6.15 -11.77 3.84
CA GLU A 115 5.43 -10.56 4.22
C GLU A 115 6.35 -9.35 4.17
N GLU A 116 5.89 -8.28 3.52
CA GLU A 116 6.62 -7.02 3.37
C GLU A 116 5.74 -5.85 3.82
N ALA A 117 6.34 -4.82 4.40
CA ALA A 117 5.65 -3.57 4.68
C ALA A 117 5.52 -2.72 3.40
N MET A 118 4.51 -1.88 3.34
CA MET A 118 4.40 -0.90 2.25
C MET A 118 5.54 0.12 2.32
N LYS A 119 5.92 0.66 1.16
CA LYS A 119 6.79 1.85 1.11
C LYS A 119 6.00 3.04 1.63
N MET A 120 6.67 4.00 2.26
CA MET A 120 6.01 5.16 2.86
C MET A 120 5.13 5.92 1.86
N PHE A 121 5.62 6.12 0.63
CA PHE A 121 4.84 6.82 -0.40
C PHE A 121 3.57 6.06 -0.81
N GLU A 122 3.58 4.72 -0.75
CA GLU A 122 2.43 3.90 -1.13
C GLU A 122 1.31 4.06 -0.11
N ALA A 123 1.65 4.03 1.18
CA ALA A 123 0.70 4.26 2.26
C ALA A 123 0.12 5.68 2.22
N VAL A 124 0.96 6.70 2.01
CA VAL A 124 0.50 8.10 1.86
C VAL A 124 -0.38 8.26 0.62
N ALA A 125 -0.01 7.62 -0.50
CA ALA A 125 -0.81 7.67 -1.73
C ALA A 125 -2.16 6.99 -1.54
N LEU A 126 -2.24 5.84 -0.87
CA LEU A 126 -3.51 5.20 -0.51
C LEU A 126 -4.39 6.09 0.36
N GLY A 127 -3.81 6.71 1.39
CA GLY A 127 -4.52 7.66 2.24
C GLY A 127 -5.01 8.90 1.49
N THR A 128 -4.30 9.31 0.44
CA THR A 128 -4.65 10.48 -0.38
C THR A 128 -5.73 10.17 -1.41
N LEU A 129 -5.63 9.01 -2.09
CA LEU A 129 -6.50 8.64 -3.21
C LEU A 129 -7.77 7.90 -2.77
N GLN A 130 -7.76 7.26 -1.59
CA GLN A 130 -8.87 6.45 -1.06
C GLN A 130 -9.55 5.52 -2.08
N PRO A 131 -8.80 4.64 -2.77
CA PRO A 131 -9.39 3.65 -3.66
C PRO A 131 -10.34 2.73 -2.89
N LYS A 132 -11.41 2.28 -3.54
CA LYS A 132 -12.47 1.46 -2.93
C LYS A 132 -12.26 -0.04 -3.14
N THR A 133 -11.35 -0.42 -4.03
CA THR A 133 -11.03 -1.82 -4.30
C THR A 133 -9.53 -2.03 -4.45
N ALA A 134 -9.05 -3.23 -4.14
CA ALA A 134 -7.65 -3.61 -4.38
C ALA A 134 -7.23 -3.47 -5.85
N ASP A 135 -8.14 -3.70 -6.80
CA ASP A 135 -7.84 -3.54 -8.23
C ASP A 135 -7.64 -2.07 -8.60
N GLU A 136 -8.54 -1.18 -8.15
CA GLU A 136 -8.37 0.27 -8.31
C GLU A 136 -7.07 0.77 -7.65
N ALA A 137 -6.77 0.30 -6.44
CA ALA A 137 -5.55 0.66 -5.73
C ALA A 137 -4.29 0.28 -6.54
N ARG A 138 -4.30 -0.88 -7.19
CA ARG A 138 -3.18 -1.35 -8.04
C ARG A 138 -3.10 -0.63 -9.38
N GLU A 139 -4.23 -0.21 -9.94
CA GLU A 139 -4.22 0.61 -11.16
C GLU A 139 -3.64 2.01 -10.87
N LEU A 140 -4.02 2.61 -9.75
CA LEU A 140 -3.55 3.93 -9.33
C LEU A 140 -2.11 3.90 -8.80
N ILE A 141 -1.72 2.84 -8.10
CA ILE A 141 -0.40 2.67 -7.49
C ILE A 141 0.15 1.29 -7.91
N PRO A 142 0.76 1.19 -9.12
CA PRO A 142 1.17 -0.09 -9.70
C PRO A 142 2.12 -0.93 -8.85
N SER A 143 2.92 -0.28 -8.01
CA SER A 143 3.87 -0.95 -7.12
C SER A 143 3.17 -1.82 -6.06
N LEU A 144 1.90 -1.54 -5.73
CA LEU A 144 1.07 -2.38 -4.85
C LEU A 144 0.72 -3.73 -5.48
N GLY A 145 0.93 -3.92 -6.78
CA GLY A 145 0.69 -5.19 -7.46
C GLY A 145 1.49 -6.38 -6.90
N ARG A 146 2.50 -6.10 -6.07
CA ARG A 146 3.28 -7.13 -5.36
C ARG A 146 2.57 -7.74 -4.16
N PHE A 147 1.53 -7.13 -3.62
CA PHE A 147 0.80 -7.61 -2.43
C PHE A 147 -0.45 -8.39 -2.78
N GLU A 148 -0.86 -9.34 -1.93
CA GLU A 148 -2.09 -10.12 -2.09
C GLU A 148 -3.35 -9.20 -2.07
N PRO A 149 -4.33 -9.37 -2.99
CA PRO A 149 -5.47 -8.45 -3.08
C PRO A 149 -6.37 -8.51 -1.84
N ALA A 150 -6.47 -9.68 -1.21
CA ALA A 150 -7.25 -9.84 0.02
C ALA A 150 -6.67 -9.02 1.18
N ASP A 151 -5.34 -8.93 1.27
CA ASP A 151 -4.69 -8.16 2.33
C ASP A 151 -4.70 -6.66 2.01
N LEU A 152 -4.62 -6.27 0.72
CA LEU A 152 -4.86 -4.90 0.30
C LEU A 152 -6.26 -4.41 0.65
N ASN A 153 -7.31 -5.22 0.42
CA ASN A 153 -8.67 -4.82 0.80
C ASN A 153 -8.80 -4.55 2.30
N LYS A 154 -8.17 -5.37 3.17
CA LYS A 154 -8.13 -5.10 4.62
C LYS A 154 -7.47 -3.76 4.94
N VAL A 155 -6.40 -3.41 4.23
CA VAL A 155 -5.74 -2.10 4.39
C VAL A 155 -6.65 -0.96 3.96
N LEU A 156 -7.43 -1.12 2.88
CA LEU A 156 -8.39 -0.10 2.46
C LEU A 156 -9.51 0.08 3.50
N GLU A 157 -10.01 -1.01 4.09
CA GLU A 157 -10.96 -0.97 5.20
C GLU A 157 -10.41 -0.24 6.43
N MET A 158 -9.09 -0.32 6.68
CA MET A 158 -8.45 0.43 7.78
C MET A 158 -8.38 1.94 7.53
N LEU A 159 -8.36 2.36 6.27
CA LEU A 159 -8.31 3.77 5.88
C LEU A 159 -9.70 4.41 5.88
N ASP A 160 -10.73 3.64 5.55
CA ASP A 160 -12.11 4.12 5.50
C ASP A 160 -12.59 4.64 6.87
N SER A 161 -13.14 5.84 6.86
CA SER A 161 -13.95 6.36 7.98
C SER A 161 -15.36 5.88 7.77
N LEU A 162 -15.81 4.96 8.63
CA LEU A 162 -17.24 4.75 8.86
C LEU A 162 -17.98 6.08 9.00
#